data_AF-A0A497JIY3-F1
#
_entry.id   AF-A0A497JIY3-F1
#
_cell.length_a   1.000
_cell.length_b   1.000
_cell.length_c   1.000
_cell.angle_alpha   90.00
_cell.angle_beta   90.00
_cell.angle_gamma   90.00
#
_symmetry.space_group_name_H-M   'P 1'
#
loop_
_entity.id
_entity.type
_entity.pdbx_description
1 polymer ?
#
loop_
_entity_poly.entity_id
_entity_poly.type
_entity_poly.pdbx_seq_one_letter_code
_entity_poly.pdbx_strand_id
1 'polypeptide(L)'
;MEATGSPGNFRVKVLMKPRYIDPEKCRGCGSCAEKCPWTKPSEFDLGLGLRKAVYRPFPQAVPNIYLIDPEICAYIKTGKCGICQQVCPTGAINFEDKEKIVEVDVGAIIVATGFDLIDIENRYPELGYGRYREVVTALQVERLLSSTGPTKGYLKVPGDPRKPMEWRDAKKIAYISCVGSRDPHRGVPYCSKVCCMYTLKHAKLIKELFPDVEIWYYYIDVRAAGRGYEEFYEEVQKAGLNLVRGKAAEVYKAENNGRLIVRAEDTLLGMVFENDFDMVVLCPALIPGKGLTDIVQKLKIPISVDGFITEKHPKLNPVSTLKEGIYVCGCSVAPKDIRDSVSEAWGAAAKVNEFLGEGEVKIKPEKVQVNLDLCNGCGRCVEVCPVEAIRLENGKAVVDVYACNGCGACIPECETGA
;
A
#
# COMPACT_ATOMS: atom_id res chain seq x y z
N MET A 1 -16.13 3.34 2.43
CA MET A 1 -16.75 2.22 3.19
C MET A 1 -17.33 2.80 4.46
N GLU A 2 -18.47 2.31 4.91
CA GLU A 2 -18.98 2.44 6.27
C GLU A 2 -19.35 1.03 6.73
N ALA A 3 -19.06 0.69 7.98
CA ALA A 3 -19.38 -0.62 8.54
C ALA A 3 -20.06 -0.42 9.89
N THR A 4 -21.28 -0.94 10.01
CA THR A 4 -22.04 -0.96 11.26
C THR A 4 -22.39 -2.40 11.63
N GLY A 5 -22.83 -2.61 12.87
CA GLY A 5 -23.19 -3.92 13.38
C GLY A 5 -22.11 -4.56 14.24
N SER A 6 -22.31 -5.84 14.53
CA SER A 6 -21.55 -6.63 15.50
C SER A 6 -20.87 -7.82 14.82
N PRO A 7 -19.87 -8.46 15.47
CA PRO A 7 -19.21 -9.64 14.94
C PRO A 7 -20.23 -10.71 14.50
N GLY A 8 -20.12 -11.20 13.26
CA GLY A 8 -21.08 -12.13 12.66
C GLY A 8 -22.22 -11.48 11.88
N ASN A 9 -22.49 -10.19 12.09
CA ASN A 9 -23.62 -9.46 11.50
C ASN A 9 -23.23 -8.01 11.12
N PHE A 10 -22.20 -7.84 10.30
CA PHE A 10 -21.82 -6.52 9.82
C PHE A 10 -22.64 -6.11 8.60
N ARG A 11 -23.12 -4.87 8.58
CA ARG A 11 -23.63 -4.23 7.37
C ARG A 11 -22.60 -3.25 6.83
N VAL A 12 -22.14 -3.50 5.61
CA VAL A 12 -21.08 -2.72 4.97
C VAL A 12 -21.63 -1.97 3.78
N LYS A 13 -21.44 -0.64 3.77
CA LYS A 13 -21.70 0.21 2.61
C LYS A 13 -20.42 0.43 1.82
N VAL A 14 -20.41 -0.01 0.57
CA VAL A 14 -19.28 0.14 -0.36
C VAL A 14 -19.62 1.19 -1.39
N LEU A 15 -18.82 2.25 -1.45
CA LEU A 15 -18.90 3.25 -2.51
C LEU A 15 -18.24 2.70 -3.77
N MET A 16 -19.07 2.37 -4.75
CA MET A 16 -18.63 1.98 -6.08
C MET A 16 -18.45 3.24 -6.92
N LYS A 17 -17.18 3.61 -7.16
CA LYS A 17 -16.82 4.76 -8.02
C LYS A 17 -17.25 4.51 -9.47
N PRO A 18 -17.70 5.54 -10.21
CA PRO A 18 -18.04 5.40 -11.61
C PRO A 18 -16.79 5.02 -12.40
N ARG A 19 -16.95 4.08 -13.33
CA ARG A 19 -15.90 3.73 -14.29
C ARG A 19 -16.06 4.50 -15.59
N TYR A 20 -17.26 5.06 -15.81
CA TYR A 20 -17.72 5.67 -17.06
C TYR A 20 -17.67 4.71 -18.27
N ILE A 21 -17.59 3.41 -17.96
CA ILE A 21 -17.55 2.30 -18.91
C ILE A 21 -18.36 1.17 -18.28
N ASP A 22 -19.31 0.66 -19.05
CA ASP A 22 -20.12 -0.50 -18.72
C ASP A 22 -19.23 -1.76 -18.72
N PRO A 23 -19.02 -2.41 -17.56
CA PRO A 23 -18.14 -3.56 -17.44
C PRO A 23 -18.65 -4.78 -18.22
N GLU A 24 -19.96 -4.94 -18.39
CA GLU A 24 -20.56 -6.09 -19.09
C GLU A 24 -20.37 -6.00 -20.61
N LYS A 25 -20.29 -4.77 -21.15
CA LYS A 25 -20.09 -4.52 -22.59
C LYS A 25 -18.62 -4.35 -22.97
N CYS A 26 -17.75 -4.04 -22.01
CA CYS A 26 -16.35 -3.79 -22.29
C CYS A 26 -15.60 -5.10 -22.56
N ARG A 27 -14.96 -5.22 -23.74
CA ARG A 27 -14.13 -6.38 -24.09
C ARG A 27 -12.62 -6.16 -23.89
N GLY A 28 -12.23 -5.04 -23.29
CA GLY A 28 -10.82 -4.76 -23.01
C GLY A 28 -9.91 -4.58 -24.25
N CYS A 29 -10.46 -4.20 -25.42
CA CYS A 29 -9.72 -4.16 -26.69
C CYS A 29 -8.74 -2.97 -26.85
N GLY A 30 -8.95 -1.87 -26.14
CA GLY A 30 -8.03 -0.72 -26.13
C GLY A 30 -8.21 0.35 -27.21
N SER A 31 -9.10 0.17 -28.19
CA SER A 31 -9.33 1.15 -29.27
C SER A 31 -9.65 2.57 -28.76
N CYS A 32 -10.35 2.66 -27.62
CA CYS A 32 -10.68 3.93 -26.96
C CYS A 32 -9.43 4.65 -26.43
N ALA A 33 -8.46 3.93 -25.87
CA ALA A 33 -7.23 4.49 -25.33
C ALA A 33 -6.28 4.97 -26.43
N GLU A 34 -6.16 4.20 -27.52
CA GLU A 34 -5.32 4.56 -28.67
C GLU A 34 -5.68 5.93 -29.26
N LYS A 35 -6.98 6.26 -29.30
CA LYS A 35 -7.50 7.50 -29.89
C LYS A 35 -7.63 8.66 -28.89
N CYS A 36 -7.40 8.44 -27.60
CA CYS A 36 -7.53 9.47 -26.60
C CYS A 36 -6.36 10.48 -26.68
N PRO A 37 -6.62 11.79 -26.85
CA PRO A 37 -5.55 12.79 -26.90
C PRO A 37 -5.06 13.20 -25.51
N TRP A 38 -5.87 12.99 -24.47
CA TRP A 38 -5.59 13.44 -23.10
C TRP A 38 -4.70 12.45 -22.35
N THR A 39 -3.58 12.94 -21.84
CA THR A 39 -2.57 12.13 -21.14
C THR A 39 -2.19 12.74 -19.78
N LYS A 40 -1.84 11.88 -18.83
CA LYS A 40 -1.17 12.27 -17.58
C LYS A 40 -0.10 11.23 -17.20
N PRO A 41 0.83 11.54 -16.29
CA PRO A 41 1.74 10.54 -15.74
C PRO A 41 0.97 9.36 -15.13
N SER A 42 1.41 8.15 -15.44
CA SER A 42 0.82 6.89 -14.98
C SER A 42 1.15 6.65 -13.51
N GLU A 43 0.14 6.48 -12.66
CA GLU A 43 0.32 6.14 -11.25
C GLU A 43 0.93 4.74 -11.10
N PHE A 44 0.53 3.79 -11.95
CA PHE A 44 1.06 2.43 -11.95
C PHE A 44 2.55 2.39 -12.34
N ASP A 45 2.97 3.28 -13.24
CA ASP A 45 4.38 3.44 -13.62
C ASP A 45 5.11 4.51 -12.80
N LEU A 46 4.51 4.99 -11.70
CA LEU A 46 5.13 5.94 -10.77
C LEU A 46 5.68 7.20 -11.47
N GLY A 47 4.90 7.71 -12.42
CA GLY A 47 5.23 8.92 -13.19
C GLY A 47 6.27 8.74 -14.29
N LEU A 48 6.85 7.54 -14.45
CA LEU A 48 7.83 7.23 -15.50
C LEU A 48 7.19 7.10 -16.88
N GLY A 49 5.94 6.62 -16.93
CA GLY A 49 5.15 6.48 -18.15
C GLY A 49 4.02 7.49 -18.22
N LEU A 50 3.46 7.67 -19.42
CA LEU A 50 2.20 8.38 -19.61
C LEU A 50 1.07 7.38 -19.80
N ARG A 51 -0.10 7.69 -19.25
CA ARG A 51 -1.36 7.01 -19.57
C ARG A 51 -2.38 7.99 -20.11
N LYS A 52 -3.43 7.43 -20.71
CA LYS A 52 -4.54 8.17 -21.30
C LYS A 52 -5.63 8.46 -20.27
N ALA A 53 -6.56 9.35 -20.60
CA ALA A 53 -7.77 9.58 -19.80
C ALA A 53 -8.64 8.32 -19.73
N VAL A 54 -8.83 7.62 -20.86
CA VAL A 54 -9.40 6.27 -20.86
C VAL A 54 -8.27 5.25 -20.86
N TYR A 55 -8.20 4.41 -19.83
CA TYR A 55 -7.03 3.58 -19.57
C TYR A 55 -7.42 2.27 -18.88
N ARG A 56 -6.48 1.33 -18.90
CA ARG A 56 -6.46 0.13 -18.05
C ARG A 56 -5.19 0.24 -17.19
N PRO A 57 -5.22 -0.07 -15.87
CA PRO A 57 -4.08 0.18 -14.99
C PRO A 57 -2.78 -0.50 -15.47
N PHE A 58 -2.89 -1.74 -15.93
CA PHE A 58 -1.80 -2.50 -16.55
C PHE A 58 -2.35 -3.56 -17.52
N PRO A 59 -1.53 -4.18 -18.38
CA PRO A 59 -2.04 -5.07 -19.43
C PRO A 59 -2.82 -6.29 -18.92
N GLN A 60 -2.45 -6.84 -17.77
CA GLN A 60 -3.07 -8.02 -17.14
C GLN A 60 -4.08 -7.67 -16.04
N ALA A 61 -4.60 -6.44 -16.02
CA ALA A 61 -5.54 -6.01 -14.99
C ALA A 61 -6.80 -6.89 -14.96
N VAL A 62 -7.27 -7.20 -13.75
CA VAL A 62 -8.50 -7.97 -13.51
C VAL A 62 -9.46 -7.10 -12.67
N PRO A 63 -10.71 -6.88 -13.11
CA PRO A 63 -11.27 -7.31 -14.40
C PRO A 63 -10.60 -6.64 -15.61
N ASN A 64 -10.58 -7.32 -16.75
CA ASN A 64 -9.95 -6.84 -17.98
C ASN A 64 -10.81 -5.79 -18.71
N ILE A 65 -11.05 -4.66 -18.05
CA ILE A 65 -11.87 -3.56 -18.52
C ILE A 65 -11.09 -2.24 -18.47
N TYR A 66 -11.52 -1.29 -19.30
CA TYR A 66 -11.02 0.08 -19.24
C TYR A 66 -11.86 0.92 -18.27
N LEU A 67 -11.30 2.03 -17.81
CA LEU A 67 -11.98 3.07 -17.06
C LEU A 67 -11.60 4.45 -17.58
N ILE A 68 -12.41 5.46 -17.27
CA ILE A 68 -12.12 6.87 -17.61
C ILE A 68 -11.77 7.63 -16.33
N ASP A 69 -10.66 8.34 -16.37
CA ASP A 69 -10.25 9.29 -15.35
C ASP A 69 -11.01 10.62 -15.52
N PRO A 70 -11.90 10.99 -14.60
CA PRO A 70 -12.67 12.23 -14.70
C PRO A 70 -11.80 13.49 -14.54
N GLU A 71 -10.63 13.39 -13.89
CA GLU A 71 -9.77 14.56 -13.62
C GLU A 71 -9.15 15.14 -14.90
N ILE A 72 -8.97 14.31 -15.93
CA ILE A 72 -8.33 14.71 -17.20
C ILE A 72 -9.21 14.48 -18.43
N CYS A 73 -10.36 13.80 -18.29
CA CYS A 73 -11.28 13.61 -19.40
C CYS A 73 -11.99 14.92 -19.78
N ALA A 74 -11.72 15.44 -20.98
CA ALA A 74 -12.38 16.66 -21.45
C ALA A 74 -13.90 16.54 -21.61
N TYR A 75 -14.44 15.35 -21.89
CA TYR A 75 -15.90 15.17 -21.95
C TYR A 75 -16.52 15.40 -20.57
N ILE A 76 -15.99 14.73 -19.54
CA ILE A 76 -16.54 14.83 -18.18
C ILE A 76 -16.38 16.25 -17.62
N LYS A 77 -15.28 16.94 -17.95
CA LYS A 77 -15.03 18.31 -17.46
C LYS A 77 -15.78 19.41 -18.21
N THR A 78 -15.96 19.27 -19.52
CA THR A 78 -16.41 20.37 -20.39
C THR A 78 -17.49 20.00 -21.41
N GLY A 79 -17.78 18.72 -21.60
CA GLY A 79 -18.69 18.22 -22.63
C GLY A 79 -18.16 18.24 -24.06
N LYS A 80 -16.91 18.68 -24.31
CA LYS A 80 -16.39 19.00 -25.66
C LYS A 80 -15.55 17.88 -26.32
N CYS A 81 -15.73 16.61 -25.95
CA CYS A 81 -15.00 15.47 -26.52
C CYS A 81 -15.98 14.33 -26.86
N GLY A 82 -15.53 13.09 -27.04
CA GLY A 82 -16.40 11.95 -27.37
C GLY A 82 -15.76 10.90 -28.28
N ILE A 83 -14.51 11.12 -28.72
CA ILE A 83 -13.78 10.23 -29.64
C ILE A 83 -13.81 8.78 -29.14
N CYS A 84 -13.55 8.55 -27.85
CA CYS A 84 -13.55 7.21 -27.29
C CYS A 84 -14.90 6.49 -27.44
N GLN A 85 -16.02 7.22 -27.36
CA GLN A 85 -17.38 6.66 -27.49
C GLN A 85 -17.66 6.31 -28.96
N GLN A 86 -17.26 7.17 -29.90
CA GLN A 86 -17.41 6.96 -31.34
C GLN A 86 -16.66 5.73 -31.85
N VAL A 87 -15.46 5.47 -31.30
CA VAL A 87 -14.61 4.34 -31.73
C VAL A 87 -14.86 3.05 -30.94
N CYS A 88 -15.74 3.07 -29.93
CA CYS A 88 -16.02 1.90 -29.11
C CYS A 88 -16.96 0.94 -29.86
N PRO A 89 -16.51 -0.26 -30.29
CA PRO A 89 -17.31 -1.16 -31.12
C PRO A 89 -18.50 -1.77 -30.36
N THR A 90 -18.47 -1.78 -29.02
CA THR A 90 -19.53 -2.36 -28.18
C THR A 90 -20.44 -1.32 -27.55
N GLY A 91 -20.19 -0.02 -27.78
CA GLY A 91 -20.93 1.05 -27.11
C GLY A 91 -20.83 1.01 -25.58
N ALA A 92 -19.71 0.51 -25.03
CA ALA A 92 -19.53 0.36 -23.59
C ALA A 92 -19.30 1.68 -22.85
N ILE A 93 -18.97 2.78 -23.54
CA ILE A 93 -18.68 4.06 -22.87
C ILE A 93 -19.98 4.72 -22.40
N ASN A 94 -20.04 5.04 -21.12
CA ASN A 94 -21.17 5.67 -20.47
C ASN A 94 -20.68 6.82 -19.57
N PHE A 95 -20.69 8.05 -20.09
CA PHE A 95 -20.27 9.23 -19.33
C PHE A 95 -21.24 9.64 -18.22
N GLU A 96 -22.47 9.12 -18.24
CA GLU A 96 -23.50 9.39 -17.22
C GLU A 96 -23.43 8.41 -16.04
N ASP A 97 -22.45 7.50 -16.03
CA ASP A 97 -22.20 6.61 -14.89
C ASP A 97 -21.94 7.43 -13.62
N LYS A 98 -22.65 7.08 -12.55
CA LYS A 98 -22.62 7.79 -11.26
C LYS A 98 -22.14 6.85 -10.17
N GLU A 99 -21.67 7.45 -9.09
CA GLU A 99 -21.37 6.73 -7.87
C GLU A 99 -22.59 5.94 -7.38
N LYS A 100 -22.35 4.72 -6.93
CA LYS A 100 -23.38 3.83 -6.37
C LYS A 100 -22.93 3.36 -5.00
N ILE A 101 -23.87 3.30 -4.06
CA ILE A 101 -23.64 2.66 -2.77
C ILE A 101 -24.18 1.24 -2.88
N VAL A 102 -23.32 0.26 -2.67
CA VAL A 102 -23.69 -1.16 -2.57
C VAL A 102 -23.66 -1.53 -1.10
N GLU A 103 -24.77 -2.04 -0.58
CA GLU A 103 -24.83 -2.59 0.78
C GLU A 103 -24.60 -4.09 0.73
N VAL A 104 -23.72 -4.59 1.60
CA VAL A 104 -23.36 -5.99 1.71
C VAL A 104 -23.39 -6.39 3.18
N ASP A 105 -24.19 -7.40 3.51
CA ASP A 105 -24.16 -8.02 4.83
C ASP A 105 -23.04 -9.08 4.86
N VAL A 106 -22.14 -8.98 5.83
CA VAL A 106 -20.97 -9.86 5.97
C VAL A 106 -20.78 -10.30 7.42
N GLY A 107 -20.36 -11.54 7.63
CA GLY A 107 -20.08 -12.04 8.99
C GLY A 107 -18.72 -11.61 9.55
N ALA A 108 -17.73 -11.40 8.67
CA ALA A 108 -16.36 -11.05 9.05
C ALA A 108 -15.71 -10.12 8.03
N ILE A 109 -14.69 -9.38 8.47
CA ILE A 109 -13.94 -8.41 7.66
C ILE A 109 -12.45 -8.73 7.77
N ILE A 110 -11.74 -8.79 6.64
CA ILE A 110 -10.27 -8.89 6.60
C ILE A 110 -9.70 -7.59 6.04
N VAL A 111 -8.79 -6.94 6.77
CA VAL A 111 -8.09 -5.74 6.32
C VAL A 111 -6.75 -6.14 5.70
N ALA A 112 -6.62 -5.89 4.39
CA ALA A 112 -5.43 -6.23 3.58
C ALA A 112 -5.08 -5.09 2.61
N THR A 113 -5.10 -3.85 3.10
CA THR A 113 -4.89 -2.62 2.31
C THR A 113 -3.44 -2.31 1.96
N GLY A 114 -2.49 -3.14 2.41
CA GLY A 114 -1.10 -3.07 1.99
C GLY A 114 -0.35 -1.90 2.61
N PHE A 115 0.54 -1.29 1.82
CA PHE A 115 1.49 -0.26 2.24
C PHE A 115 1.60 0.86 1.21
N ASP A 116 2.22 1.96 1.62
CA ASP A 116 2.74 3.01 0.74
C ASP A 116 4.24 3.23 0.99
N LEU A 117 4.87 4.05 0.15
CA LEU A 117 6.27 4.46 0.33
C LEU A 117 6.35 5.76 1.10
N ILE A 118 7.36 5.89 1.96
CA ILE A 118 7.65 7.14 2.65
C ILE A 118 7.89 8.28 1.65
N ASP A 119 7.48 9.49 2.02
CA ASP A 119 7.77 10.70 1.28
C ASP A 119 9.26 11.07 1.37
N ILE A 120 10.03 10.66 0.36
CA ILE A 120 11.47 10.91 0.30
C ILE A 120 11.76 12.38 -0.04
N GLU A 121 10.99 12.98 -0.96
CA GLU A 121 11.27 14.30 -1.52
C GLU A 121 11.33 15.36 -0.43
N ASN A 122 10.34 15.35 0.47
CA ASN A 122 10.28 16.34 1.55
C ASN A 122 11.11 15.95 2.77
N ARG A 123 11.29 14.65 3.05
CA ARG A 123 11.98 14.19 4.28
C ARG A 123 13.48 14.01 4.11
N TYR A 124 13.96 13.73 2.89
CA TYR A 124 15.36 13.46 2.55
C TYR A 124 15.82 14.25 1.31
N PRO A 125 15.68 15.59 1.31
CA PRO A 125 16.03 16.41 0.16
C PRO A 125 17.51 16.25 -0.25
N GLU A 126 18.41 15.95 0.68
CA GLU A 126 19.83 15.71 0.44
C GLU A 126 20.11 14.52 -0.49
N LEU A 127 19.17 13.59 -0.62
CA LEU A 127 19.29 12.46 -1.55
C LEU A 127 18.85 12.80 -2.97
N GLY A 128 18.33 14.01 -3.19
CA GLY A 128 18.10 14.55 -4.54
C GLY A 128 16.86 14.00 -5.26
N TYR A 129 16.02 13.18 -4.62
CA TYR A 129 14.75 12.72 -5.21
C TYR A 129 13.81 13.89 -5.48
N GLY A 130 13.09 13.88 -6.61
CA GLY A 130 12.25 14.99 -7.09
C GLY A 130 13.04 16.14 -7.74
N ARG A 131 14.26 16.42 -7.24
CA ARG A 131 15.17 17.43 -7.79
C ARG A 131 16.00 16.94 -8.97
N TYR A 132 16.54 15.72 -8.89
CA TYR A 132 17.29 15.09 -9.97
C TYR A 132 16.47 13.93 -10.55
N ARG A 133 16.26 13.92 -11.87
CA ARG A 133 15.47 12.87 -12.54
C ARG A 133 16.16 11.51 -12.53
N GLU A 134 17.49 11.54 -12.45
CA GLU A 134 18.36 10.38 -12.37
C GLU A 134 18.33 9.73 -10.97
N VAL A 135 17.69 10.35 -9.98
CA VAL A 135 17.40 9.76 -8.67
C VAL A 135 16.00 9.17 -8.69
N VAL A 136 15.90 7.85 -8.61
CA VAL A 136 14.65 7.08 -8.67
C VAL A 136 14.46 6.24 -7.41
N THR A 137 13.25 5.75 -7.20
CA THR A 137 12.99 4.73 -6.17
C THR A 137 13.21 3.31 -6.72
N ALA A 138 13.46 2.35 -5.83
CA ALA A 138 13.52 0.94 -6.21
C ALA A 138 12.22 0.45 -6.87
N LEU A 139 11.06 0.96 -6.45
CA LEU A 139 9.78 0.61 -7.08
C LEU A 139 9.66 1.19 -8.50
N GLN A 140 10.26 2.35 -8.77
CA GLN A 140 10.41 2.86 -10.14
C GLN A 140 11.30 1.96 -10.99
N VAL A 141 12.40 1.41 -10.44
CA VAL A 141 13.23 0.43 -11.14
C VAL A 141 12.47 -0.86 -11.46
N GLU A 142 11.57 -1.35 -10.59
CA GLU A 142 10.67 -2.47 -10.92
C GLU A 142 9.83 -2.17 -12.17
N ARG A 143 9.34 -0.93 -12.30
CA ARG A 143 8.59 -0.52 -13.49
C ARG A 143 9.47 -0.44 -14.73
N LEU A 144 10.70 0.05 -14.62
CA LEU A 144 11.67 0.07 -15.72
C LEU A 144 12.03 -1.33 -16.22
N LEU A 145 12.29 -2.27 -15.30
CA LEU A 145 12.66 -3.64 -15.62
C LEU A 145 11.47 -4.52 -16.05
N SER A 146 10.24 -4.04 -15.87
CA SER A 146 9.05 -4.76 -16.32
C SER A 146 8.91 -4.73 -17.85
N SER A 147 8.67 -5.90 -18.46
CA SER A 147 8.35 -6.02 -19.89
C SER A 147 7.09 -5.25 -20.31
N THR A 148 6.17 -5.02 -19.37
CA THR A 148 4.95 -4.20 -19.55
C THR A 148 5.10 -2.77 -19.04
N GLY A 149 6.29 -2.40 -18.58
CA GLY A 149 6.61 -1.08 -18.08
C GLY A 149 6.90 -0.06 -19.19
N PRO A 150 7.15 1.20 -18.81
CA PRO A 150 7.33 2.30 -19.76
C PRO A 150 8.55 2.11 -20.69
N THR A 151 9.57 1.39 -20.23
CA THR A 151 10.79 1.11 -21.00
C THR A 151 10.86 -0.32 -21.51
N LYS A 152 9.76 -1.10 -21.44
CA LYS A 152 9.66 -2.47 -21.96
C LYS A 152 10.77 -3.42 -21.47
N GLY A 153 11.22 -3.25 -20.23
CA GLY A 153 12.25 -4.07 -19.60
C GLY A 153 13.68 -3.56 -19.74
N TYR A 154 13.90 -2.44 -20.43
CA TYR A 154 15.23 -1.83 -20.54
C TYR A 154 15.53 -0.91 -19.35
N LEU A 155 16.72 -1.08 -18.75
CA LEU A 155 17.21 -0.22 -17.69
C LEU A 155 17.69 1.12 -18.26
N LYS A 156 16.86 2.15 -18.08
CA LYS A 156 17.11 3.49 -18.61
C LYS A 156 17.15 4.52 -17.48
N VAL A 157 18.03 5.51 -17.61
CA VAL A 157 17.99 6.71 -16.78
C VAL A 157 16.80 7.56 -17.23
N PRO A 158 15.84 7.89 -16.33
CA PRO A 158 14.63 8.60 -16.76
C PRO A 158 14.90 10.01 -17.29
N GLY A 159 14.35 10.30 -18.49
CA GLY A 159 14.26 11.65 -19.07
C GLY A 159 12.87 12.26 -18.88
N ASP A 160 12.46 13.18 -19.78
CA ASP A 160 11.06 13.60 -19.85
C ASP A 160 10.19 12.43 -20.36
N PRO A 161 9.13 11.99 -19.64
CA PRO A 161 8.22 10.95 -20.14
C PRO A 161 7.50 11.34 -21.43
N ARG A 162 7.41 12.64 -21.75
CA ARG A 162 6.88 13.13 -23.04
C ARG A 162 7.91 13.02 -24.18
N LYS A 163 9.19 12.85 -23.84
CA LYS A 163 10.29 12.72 -24.79
C LYS A 163 11.10 11.46 -24.46
N PRO A 164 10.52 10.26 -24.67
CA PRO A 164 11.18 9.00 -24.33
C PRO A 164 12.52 8.79 -25.03
N MET A 165 12.78 9.47 -26.15
CA MET A 165 14.09 9.45 -26.83
C MET A 165 15.22 10.11 -26.04
N GLU A 166 14.91 10.93 -25.03
CA GLU A 166 15.92 11.53 -24.12
C GLU A 166 16.41 10.53 -23.05
N TRP A 167 15.81 9.34 -22.99
CA TRP A 167 16.16 8.32 -22.01
C TRP A 167 17.42 7.56 -22.47
N ARG A 168 18.46 7.60 -21.65
CA ARG A 168 19.75 6.97 -21.94
C ARG A 168 19.92 5.67 -21.17
N ASP A 169 20.80 4.80 -21.66
CA ASP A 169 21.16 3.58 -20.94
C ASP A 169 21.90 3.90 -19.64
N ALA A 170 21.56 3.21 -18.57
CA ALA A 170 22.32 3.26 -17.32
C ALA A 170 23.52 2.31 -17.42
N LYS A 171 24.73 2.78 -17.13
CA LYS A 171 25.96 1.96 -17.13
C LYS A 171 26.55 1.78 -15.73
N LYS A 172 26.40 2.78 -14.87
CA LYS A 172 26.83 2.72 -13.46
C LYS A 172 25.72 3.21 -12.54
N ILE A 173 25.24 2.35 -11.65
CA ILE A 173 24.09 2.62 -10.77
C ILE A 173 24.43 2.41 -9.30
N ALA A 174 23.89 3.26 -8.43
CA ALA A 174 24.01 3.12 -6.98
C ALA A 174 22.64 2.82 -6.35
N TYR A 175 22.57 1.80 -5.49
CA TYR A 175 21.45 1.56 -4.60
C TYR A 175 21.78 2.11 -3.21
N ILE A 176 20.88 2.91 -2.63
CA ILE A 176 20.99 3.42 -1.26
C ILE A 176 19.93 2.75 -0.41
N SER A 177 20.37 1.91 0.53
CA SER A 177 19.49 1.18 1.46
C SER A 177 18.97 2.05 2.59
N CYS A 178 17.94 1.55 3.29
CA CYS A 178 17.39 2.15 4.51
C CYS A 178 16.98 3.64 4.36
N VAL A 179 16.51 4.07 3.18
CA VAL A 179 16.03 5.44 2.99
C VAL A 179 14.70 5.59 3.72
N GLY A 180 14.69 6.33 4.82
CA GLY A 180 13.51 6.46 5.67
C GLY A 180 13.29 5.34 6.67
N SER A 181 13.99 4.20 6.58
CA SER A 181 13.88 3.10 7.56
C SER A 181 15.03 3.17 8.56
N ARG A 182 14.81 2.65 9.78
CA ARG A 182 15.81 2.65 10.87
C ARG A 182 16.32 4.07 11.15
N ASP A 183 15.42 5.03 11.07
CA ASP A 183 15.66 6.46 11.26
C ASP A 183 14.57 7.01 12.19
N PRO A 184 14.79 6.94 13.52
CA PRO A 184 13.77 7.34 14.51
C PRO A 184 13.51 8.85 14.54
N HIS A 185 14.36 9.68 13.93
CA HIS A 185 14.25 11.14 14.01
C HIS A 185 13.54 11.74 12.80
N ARG A 186 13.81 11.24 11.59
CA ARG A 186 13.26 11.80 10.33
C ARG A 186 12.31 10.84 9.61
N GLY A 187 12.54 9.54 9.75
CA GLY A 187 11.83 8.49 9.05
C GLY A 187 10.97 7.66 10.01
N VAL A 188 11.14 6.35 9.92
CA VAL A 188 10.52 5.37 10.82
C VAL A 188 11.59 4.58 11.56
N PRO A 189 11.37 4.21 12.84
CA PRO A 189 12.37 3.53 13.66
C PRO A 189 12.57 2.06 13.24
N TYR A 190 11.61 1.47 12.54
CA TYR A 190 11.64 0.07 12.16
C TYR A 190 12.35 -0.19 10.82
N CYS A 191 12.68 -1.45 10.57
CA CYS A 191 13.19 -1.94 9.31
C CYS A 191 12.02 -2.31 8.39
N SER A 192 12.06 -1.90 7.12
CA SER A 192 11.03 -2.27 6.15
C SER A 192 11.17 -3.68 5.56
N LYS A 193 12.07 -4.52 6.13
CA LYS A 193 12.26 -5.96 5.89
C LYS A 193 12.67 -6.40 4.48
N VAL A 194 12.07 -5.85 3.43
CA VAL A 194 12.21 -6.34 2.05
C VAL A 194 13.28 -5.62 1.23
N CYS A 195 13.77 -4.47 1.70
CA CYS A 195 14.63 -3.59 0.89
C CYS A 195 16.00 -4.14 0.54
N CYS A 196 16.61 -4.92 1.43
CA CYS A 196 17.83 -5.65 1.09
C CYS A 196 17.56 -6.68 -0.01
N MET A 197 16.49 -7.46 0.12
CA MET A 197 16.20 -8.57 -0.79
C MET A 197 15.76 -8.11 -2.18
N TYR A 198 14.89 -7.09 -2.30
CA TYR A 198 14.55 -6.59 -3.64
C TYR A 198 15.75 -5.93 -4.33
N THR A 199 16.71 -5.37 -3.56
CA THR A 199 17.92 -4.77 -4.14
C THR A 199 18.82 -5.84 -4.71
N LEU A 200 19.04 -6.93 -3.97
CA LEU A 200 19.75 -8.10 -4.47
C LEU A 200 19.04 -8.70 -5.69
N LYS A 201 17.69 -8.74 -5.67
CA LYS A 201 16.88 -9.19 -6.82
C LYS A 201 17.12 -8.32 -8.05
N HIS A 202 17.08 -7.00 -7.91
CA HIS A 202 17.37 -6.09 -9.02
C HIS A 202 18.81 -6.28 -9.52
N ALA A 203 19.78 -6.35 -8.60
CA ALA A 203 21.17 -6.54 -8.95
C ALA A 203 21.38 -7.81 -9.79
N LYS A 204 20.81 -8.95 -9.36
CA LYS A 204 20.83 -10.19 -10.13
C LYS A 204 20.24 -10.03 -11.52
N LEU A 205 19.00 -9.52 -11.58
CA LEU A 205 18.27 -9.38 -12.84
C LEU A 205 18.99 -8.43 -13.81
N ILE A 206 19.55 -7.33 -13.31
CA ILE A 206 20.30 -6.37 -14.11
C ILE A 206 21.60 -7.00 -14.60
N LYS A 207 22.33 -7.74 -13.77
CA LYS A 207 23.56 -8.44 -14.19
C LYS A 207 23.30 -9.51 -15.24
N GLU A 208 22.17 -10.21 -15.18
CA GLU A 208 21.77 -11.21 -16.17
C GLU A 208 21.37 -10.58 -17.51
N LEU A 209 20.59 -9.50 -17.48
CA LEU A 209 20.08 -8.84 -18.70
C LEU A 209 21.06 -7.83 -19.31
N PHE A 210 21.88 -7.19 -18.48
CA PHE A 210 22.81 -6.11 -18.84
C PHE A 210 24.16 -6.29 -18.12
N PRO A 211 25.00 -7.27 -18.55
CA PRO A 211 26.22 -7.67 -17.82
C PRO A 211 27.23 -6.53 -17.61
N ASP A 212 27.30 -5.58 -18.53
CA ASP A 212 28.21 -4.43 -18.49
C ASP A 212 27.80 -3.36 -17.47
N VAL A 213 26.61 -3.48 -16.85
CA VAL A 213 26.16 -2.51 -15.85
C VAL A 213 26.87 -2.75 -14.53
N GLU A 214 27.55 -1.70 -14.06
CA GLU A 214 28.19 -1.66 -12.75
C GLU A 214 27.17 -1.25 -11.68
N ILE A 215 27.06 -2.04 -10.62
CA ILE A 215 26.06 -1.86 -9.56
C ILE A 215 26.80 -1.71 -8.23
N TRP A 216 26.50 -0.63 -7.52
CA TRP A 216 27.00 -0.35 -6.18
C TRP A 216 25.84 -0.38 -5.19
N TYR A 217 26.02 -1.03 -4.05
CA TYR A 217 25.01 -1.13 -3.01
C TYR A 217 25.54 -0.58 -1.69
N TYR A 218 24.99 0.57 -1.27
CA TYR A 218 25.28 1.25 -0.02
C TYR A 218 24.31 0.78 1.07
N TYR A 219 24.84 0.12 2.10
CA TYR A 219 24.04 -0.55 3.14
C TYR A 219 24.63 -0.38 4.54
N ILE A 220 23.81 -0.61 5.57
CA ILE A 220 24.27 -0.71 6.97
C ILE A 220 24.49 -2.18 7.32
N ASP A 221 23.42 -2.99 7.16
CA ASP A 221 23.41 -4.43 7.32
C ASP A 221 22.63 -5.04 6.14
N VAL A 222 23.12 -6.13 5.57
CA VAL A 222 22.33 -6.94 4.62
C VAL A 222 21.45 -7.88 5.44
N ARG A 223 20.12 -7.69 5.36
CA ARG A 223 19.15 -8.51 6.10
C ARG A 223 18.52 -9.56 5.19
N ALA A 224 19.26 -10.65 4.94
CA ALA A 224 18.84 -11.79 4.14
C ALA A 224 18.17 -12.89 4.98
N ALA A 225 17.17 -12.51 5.78
CA ALA A 225 16.51 -13.43 6.71
C ALA A 225 15.35 -14.18 6.05
N GLY A 226 15.55 -15.48 5.77
CA GLY A 226 14.55 -16.36 5.16
C GLY A 226 15.20 -17.60 4.56
N ARG A 227 14.40 -18.63 4.23
CA ARG A 227 14.93 -19.82 3.54
C ARG A 227 15.43 -19.42 2.14
N GLY A 228 16.70 -19.68 1.85
CA GLY A 228 17.30 -19.39 0.55
C GLY A 228 17.76 -17.94 0.37
N TYR A 229 17.61 -17.07 1.39
CA TYR A 229 17.90 -15.65 1.23
C TYR A 229 19.40 -15.34 1.38
N GLU A 230 20.09 -16.02 2.30
CA GLU A 230 21.54 -15.88 2.47
C GLU A 230 22.27 -16.47 1.26
N GLU A 231 21.83 -17.63 0.78
CA GLU A 231 22.36 -18.26 -0.43
C GLU A 231 22.18 -17.35 -1.66
N PHE A 232 21.04 -16.66 -1.73
CA PHE A 232 20.78 -15.67 -2.77
C PHE A 232 21.69 -14.43 -2.64
N TYR A 233 21.95 -13.97 -1.42
CA TYR A 233 22.91 -12.90 -1.18
C TYR A 233 24.33 -13.29 -1.64
N GLU A 234 24.81 -14.48 -1.27
CA GLU A 234 26.11 -14.98 -1.73
C GLU A 234 26.20 -15.09 -3.26
N GLU A 235 25.14 -15.58 -3.90
CA GLU A 235 25.08 -15.71 -5.36
C GLU A 235 25.24 -14.34 -6.03
N VAL A 236 24.50 -13.33 -5.57
CA VAL A 236 24.55 -11.98 -6.13
C VAL A 236 25.89 -11.29 -5.83
N GLN A 237 26.48 -11.55 -4.67
CA GLN A 237 27.83 -11.09 -4.36
C GLN A 237 28.86 -11.68 -5.35
N LYS A 238 28.80 -12.99 -5.61
CA LYS A 238 29.66 -13.68 -6.59
C LYS A 238 29.44 -13.18 -8.03
N ALA A 239 28.25 -12.66 -8.33
CA ALA A 239 27.93 -12.04 -9.63
C ALA A 239 28.50 -10.62 -9.81
N GLY A 240 29.32 -10.12 -8.86
CA GLY A 240 30.05 -8.85 -9.01
C GLY A 240 29.24 -7.62 -8.63
N LEU A 241 28.43 -7.71 -7.56
CA LEU A 241 27.81 -6.57 -6.90
C LEU A 241 28.84 -5.87 -5.99
N ASN A 242 29.10 -4.58 -6.21
CA ASN A 242 29.97 -3.80 -5.33
C ASN A 242 29.22 -3.46 -4.04
N LEU A 243 29.73 -3.91 -2.90
CA LEU A 243 29.12 -3.72 -1.60
C LEU A 243 29.89 -2.66 -0.81
N VAL A 244 29.19 -1.60 -0.38
CA VAL A 244 29.75 -0.55 0.46
C VAL A 244 28.98 -0.50 1.76
N ARG A 245 29.66 -0.83 2.87
CA ARG A 245 29.05 -0.75 4.20
C ARG A 245 29.13 0.69 4.71
N GLY A 246 28.13 1.47 4.34
CA GLY A 246 28.02 2.89 4.64
C GLY A 246 26.63 3.43 4.32
N LYS A 247 26.10 4.29 5.20
CA LYS A 247 24.90 5.06 4.87
C LYS A 247 25.33 6.26 4.02
N ALA A 248 24.71 6.43 2.85
CA ALA A 248 24.96 7.61 2.03
C ALA A 248 24.58 8.89 2.78
N ALA A 249 25.47 9.87 2.76
CA ALA A 249 25.28 11.17 3.42
C ALA A 249 24.45 12.09 2.53
N GLU A 250 24.79 12.20 1.24
CA GLU A 250 24.11 13.07 0.29
C GLU A 250 24.34 12.64 -1.17
N VAL A 251 23.51 13.18 -2.06
CA VAL A 251 23.62 13.03 -3.51
C VAL A 251 23.59 14.41 -4.17
N TYR A 252 24.56 14.71 -5.03
CA TYR A 252 24.64 15.97 -5.78
C TYR A 252 25.17 15.76 -7.19
N LYS A 253 25.04 16.76 -8.07
CA LYS A 253 25.62 16.70 -9.42
C LYS A 253 27.05 17.22 -9.42
N ALA A 254 27.96 16.49 -10.04
CA ALA A 254 29.31 16.97 -10.27
C ALA A 254 29.31 18.16 -11.24
N GLU A 255 30.09 19.19 -10.93
CA GLU A 255 30.17 20.41 -11.75
C GLU A 255 30.78 20.16 -13.14
N ASN A 256 31.64 19.15 -13.26
CA ASN A 256 32.42 18.88 -14.46
C ASN A 256 31.69 18.07 -15.54
N ASN A 257 30.86 17.10 -15.16
CA ASN A 257 30.23 16.16 -16.09
C ASN A 257 28.71 15.99 -15.88
N GLY A 258 28.14 16.62 -14.85
CA GLY A 258 26.71 16.56 -14.54
C GLY A 258 26.20 15.21 -14.04
N ARG A 259 27.07 14.23 -13.79
CA ARG A 259 26.71 12.91 -13.21
C ARG A 259 26.40 13.06 -11.71
N LEU A 260 25.69 12.08 -11.16
CA LEU A 260 25.34 12.05 -9.74
C LEU A 260 26.55 11.55 -8.94
N ILE A 261 26.98 12.31 -7.94
CA ILE A 261 27.95 11.89 -6.94
C ILE A 261 27.19 11.39 -5.71
N VAL A 262 27.53 10.20 -5.23
CA VAL A 262 27.10 9.70 -3.92
C VAL A 262 28.28 9.81 -2.96
N ARG A 263 28.10 10.59 -1.89
CA ARG A 263 29.08 10.73 -0.80
C ARG A 263 28.68 9.80 0.34
N ALA A 264 29.58 8.91 0.76
CA ALA A 264 29.36 8.01 1.89
C ALA A 264 30.69 7.65 2.57
N GLU A 265 30.63 7.27 3.84
CA GLU A 265 31.75 6.64 4.54
C GLU A 265 31.69 5.12 4.34
N ASP A 266 32.76 4.50 3.85
CA ASP A 266 32.92 3.06 3.97
C ASP A 266 33.46 2.74 5.36
N THR A 267 32.60 2.20 6.20
CA THR A 267 32.91 1.88 7.60
C THR A 267 33.87 0.71 7.75
N LEU A 268 34.09 -0.11 6.72
CA LEU A 268 35.07 -1.20 6.75
C LEU A 268 36.48 -0.70 6.45
N LEU A 269 36.59 0.35 5.65
CA LEU A 269 37.87 0.98 5.29
C LEU A 269 38.18 2.22 6.13
N GLY A 270 37.19 2.77 6.84
CA GLY A 270 37.34 3.99 7.65
C GLY A 270 37.60 5.24 6.82
N MET A 271 37.06 5.30 5.60
CA MET A 271 37.32 6.39 4.68
C MET A 271 36.06 6.86 3.95
N VAL A 272 36.03 8.16 3.64
CA VAL A 272 34.95 8.78 2.88
C VAL A 272 35.20 8.61 1.39
N PHE A 273 34.19 8.14 0.67
CA PHE A 273 34.20 7.95 -0.76
C PHE A 273 33.19 8.85 -1.46
N GLU A 274 33.58 9.31 -2.64
CA GLU A 274 32.72 9.95 -3.61
C GLU A 274 32.84 9.20 -4.93
N ASN A 275 31.74 8.60 -5.37
CA ASN A 275 31.67 7.91 -6.65
C ASN A 275 30.59 8.54 -7.52
N ASP A 276 30.85 8.61 -8.82
CA ASP A 276 29.92 9.10 -9.83
C ASP A 276 29.06 7.98 -10.42
N PHE A 277 27.79 8.30 -10.70
CA PHE A 277 26.76 7.38 -11.16
C PHE A 277 25.89 8.00 -12.25
N ASP A 278 25.38 7.15 -13.12
CA ASP A 278 24.36 7.52 -14.11
C ASP A 278 22.98 7.65 -13.51
N MET A 279 22.69 6.84 -12.48
CA MET A 279 21.41 6.73 -11.81
C MET A 279 21.61 6.31 -10.36
N VAL A 280 20.85 6.90 -9.45
CA VAL A 280 20.81 6.53 -8.04
C VAL A 280 19.42 6.00 -7.71
N VAL A 281 19.37 4.86 -7.04
CA VAL A 281 18.16 4.13 -6.69
C VAL A 281 17.99 4.13 -5.17
N LEU A 282 16.96 4.83 -4.70
CA LEU A 282 16.63 4.93 -3.30
C LEU A 282 15.74 3.76 -2.88
N CYS A 283 16.02 3.18 -1.72
CA CYS A 283 15.25 2.08 -1.14
C CYS A 283 14.35 2.58 0.00
N PRO A 284 13.15 3.11 -0.30
CA PRO A 284 12.28 3.75 0.69
C PRO A 284 11.74 2.79 1.74
N ALA A 285 11.45 3.36 2.91
CA ALA A 285 10.63 2.71 3.91
C ALA A 285 9.22 2.45 3.39
N LEU A 286 8.72 1.25 3.72
CA LEU A 286 7.29 0.95 3.66
C LEU A 286 6.61 1.55 4.87
N ILE A 287 5.53 2.31 4.63
CA ILE A 287 4.67 2.92 5.63
C ILE A 287 3.24 2.42 5.46
N PRO A 288 2.35 2.62 6.45
CA PRO A 288 0.93 2.35 6.30
C PRO A 288 0.33 2.97 5.03
N GLY A 289 -0.54 2.23 4.34
CA GLY A 289 -1.23 2.76 3.16
C GLY A 289 -2.09 3.98 3.49
N LYS A 290 -2.21 4.95 2.58
CA LYS A 290 -2.94 6.22 2.75
C LYS A 290 -4.39 6.06 3.22
N GLY A 291 -5.03 4.95 2.89
CA GLY A 291 -6.40 4.62 3.30
C GLY A 291 -6.52 3.90 4.65
N LEU A 292 -5.40 3.51 5.29
CA LEU A 292 -5.43 2.71 6.51
C LEU A 292 -6.11 3.48 7.65
N THR A 293 -5.76 4.75 7.85
CA THR A 293 -6.32 5.60 8.92
C THR A 293 -7.85 5.70 8.85
N ASP A 294 -8.41 5.88 7.65
CA ASP A 294 -9.87 5.91 7.44
C ASP A 294 -10.51 4.57 7.80
N ILE A 295 -9.89 3.46 7.38
CA ILE A 295 -10.40 2.11 7.65
C ILE A 295 -10.36 1.78 9.14
N VAL A 296 -9.25 2.08 9.83
CA VAL A 296 -9.13 1.75 11.27
C VAL A 296 -10.08 2.57 12.12
N GLN A 297 -10.34 3.83 11.76
CA GLN A 297 -11.34 4.67 12.43
C GLN A 297 -12.75 4.11 12.24
N LYS A 298 -13.11 3.75 11.00
CA LYS A 298 -14.44 3.19 10.68
C LYS A 298 -14.68 1.83 11.31
N LEU A 299 -13.65 0.99 11.36
CA LEU A 299 -13.73 -0.33 11.98
C LEU A 299 -13.52 -0.27 13.50
N LYS A 300 -13.06 0.87 14.04
CA LYS A 300 -12.70 1.07 15.45
C LYS A 300 -11.67 0.05 15.93
N ILE A 301 -10.61 -0.16 15.14
CA ILE A 301 -9.49 -1.05 15.48
C ILE A 301 -8.24 -0.23 15.82
N PRO A 302 -7.43 -0.67 16.80
CA PRO A 302 -6.27 0.10 17.23
C PRO A 302 -5.10 -0.03 16.26
N ILE A 303 -4.28 1.01 16.25
CA ILE A 303 -2.99 1.07 15.54
C ILE A 303 -1.84 1.01 16.53
N SER A 304 -0.72 0.45 16.08
CA SER A 304 0.53 0.35 16.82
C SER A 304 1.33 1.64 16.67
N VAL A 305 2.41 1.76 17.46
CA VAL A 305 3.31 2.93 17.46
C VAL A 305 4.05 3.12 16.13
N ASP A 306 4.13 2.07 15.31
CA ASP A 306 4.69 2.08 13.96
C ASP A 306 3.69 2.54 12.88
N GLY A 307 2.44 2.78 13.28
CA GLY A 307 1.34 3.24 12.43
C GLY A 307 0.55 2.13 11.74
N PHE A 308 0.94 0.86 11.88
CA PHE A 308 0.19 -0.27 11.31
C PHE A 308 -0.91 -0.77 12.26
N ILE A 309 -1.74 -1.71 11.81
CA ILE A 309 -2.80 -2.29 12.66
C ILE A 309 -2.17 -3.19 13.73
N THR A 310 -2.62 -3.03 14.98
CA THR A 310 -2.22 -3.89 16.09
C THR A 310 -2.93 -5.24 16.01
N GLU A 311 -2.16 -6.32 15.88
CA GLU A 311 -2.65 -7.68 16.05
C GLU A 311 -3.04 -7.99 17.51
N LYS A 312 -3.90 -8.98 17.71
CA LYS A 312 -4.39 -9.39 19.03
C LYS A 312 -3.26 -9.92 19.91
N HIS A 313 -2.33 -10.68 19.34
CA HIS A 313 -1.10 -11.09 20.01
C HIS A 313 -0.02 -11.43 18.98
N PRO A 314 1.22 -10.91 19.10
CA PRO A 314 2.30 -11.11 18.12
C PRO A 314 2.75 -12.56 17.84
N LYS A 315 2.20 -13.55 18.55
CA LYS A 315 2.64 -14.96 18.51
C LYS A 315 1.45 -15.90 18.49
N LEU A 316 0.53 -15.72 19.44
CA LEU A 316 -0.62 -16.59 19.61
C LEU A 316 -1.76 -16.26 18.64
N ASN A 317 -1.87 -15.00 18.22
CA ASN A 317 -2.93 -14.58 17.31
C ASN A 317 -2.54 -13.39 16.42
N PRO A 318 -1.62 -13.60 15.45
CA PRO A 318 -1.01 -12.51 14.68
C PRO A 318 -1.89 -11.97 13.54
N VAL A 319 -3.01 -12.62 13.24
CA VAL A 319 -3.90 -12.28 12.12
C VAL A 319 -5.29 -11.82 12.57
N SER A 320 -5.59 -11.86 13.87
CA SER A 320 -6.81 -11.28 14.43
C SER A 320 -6.53 -9.89 14.99
N THR A 321 -7.53 -9.01 14.94
CA THR A 321 -7.47 -7.74 15.66
C THR A 321 -8.03 -7.89 17.09
N LEU A 322 -7.97 -6.82 17.90
CA LEU A 322 -8.63 -6.79 19.20
C LEU A 322 -10.18 -6.78 19.10
N LYS A 323 -10.73 -6.50 17.92
CA LYS A 323 -12.17 -6.56 17.66
C LYS A 323 -12.53 -7.87 16.98
N GLU A 324 -13.40 -8.65 17.62
CA GLU A 324 -13.86 -9.93 17.09
C GLU A 324 -14.55 -9.75 15.73
N GLY A 325 -14.47 -10.77 14.86
CA GLY A 325 -14.97 -10.70 13.48
C GLY A 325 -14.13 -9.82 12.53
N ILE A 326 -13.10 -9.11 13.02
CA ILE A 326 -12.19 -8.31 12.21
C ILE A 326 -10.76 -8.86 12.29
N TYR A 327 -10.21 -9.13 11.11
CA TYR A 327 -8.91 -9.77 10.90
C TYR A 327 -8.01 -8.88 10.04
N VAL A 328 -6.73 -9.19 10.02
CA VAL A 328 -5.72 -8.40 9.30
C VAL A 328 -4.64 -9.30 8.73
N CYS A 329 -4.11 -8.94 7.57
CA CYS A 329 -2.98 -9.66 6.96
C CYS A 329 -2.13 -8.76 6.06
N GLY A 330 -0.95 -9.27 5.69
CA GLY A 330 -0.08 -8.61 4.73
C GLY A 330 0.56 -7.34 5.29
N CYS A 331 0.92 -6.41 4.41
CA CYS A 331 1.58 -5.18 4.83
C CYS A 331 0.68 -4.21 5.61
N SER A 332 -0.59 -4.54 5.87
CA SER A 332 -1.44 -3.77 6.80
C SER A 332 -1.05 -3.95 8.27
N VAL A 333 -0.32 -5.03 8.61
CA VAL A 333 0.17 -5.30 9.98
C VAL A 333 1.58 -4.78 10.19
N ALA A 334 2.47 -4.99 9.20
CA ALA A 334 3.87 -4.59 9.26
C ALA A 334 4.53 -4.82 7.89
N PRO A 335 5.68 -4.18 7.60
CA PRO A 335 6.44 -4.44 6.38
C PRO A 335 6.86 -5.92 6.26
N LYS A 336 6.53 -6.57 5.13
CA LYS A 336 6.84 -7.97 4.88
C LYS A 336 6.88 -8.31 3.39
N ASP A 337 7.43 -9.48 3.09
CA ASP A 337 7.48 -9.99 1.73
C ASP A 337 6.18 -10.70 1.33
N ILE A 338 6.15 -11.17 0.08
CA ILE A 338 4.99 -11.82 -0.52
C ILE A 338 4.68 -13.16 0.19
N ARG A 339 5.70 -13.93 0.58
CA ARG A 339 5.49 -15.27 1.17
C ARG A 339 4.83 -15.15 2.53
N ASP A 340 5.30 -14.22 3.35
CA ASP A 340 4.70 -13.95 4.65
C ASP A 340 3.29 -13.38 4.50
N SER A 341 3.08 -12.48 3.53
CA SER A 341 1.76 -11.91 3.25
C SER A 341 0.73 -12.97 2.84
N VAL A 342 1.12 -13.91 1.97
CA VAL A 342 0.27 -15.03 1.54
C VAL A 342 -0.03 -15.96 2.72
N SER A 343 0.99 -16.25 3.55
CA SER A 343 0.83 -17.12 4.73
C SER A 343 -0.13 -16.49 5.76
N GLU A 344 -0.01 -15.19 6.02
CA GLU A 344 -0.95 -14.46 6.88
C GLU A 344 -2.35 -14.41 6.28
N ALA A 345 -2.49 -14.26 4.95
CA ALA A 345 -3.79 -14.28 4.30
C ALA A 345 -4.50 -15.63 4.46
N TRP A 346 -3.78 -16.75 4.35
CA TRP A 346 -4.32 -18.08 4.67
C TRP A 346 -4.70 -18.22 6.14
N GLY A 347 -3.87 -17.70 7.05
CA GLY A 347 -4.17 -17.69 8.48
C GLY A 347 -5.44 -16.88 8.81
N ALA A 348 -5.59 -15.70 8.21
CA ALA A 348 -6.76 -14.85 8.37
C ALA A 348 -8.02 -15.53 7.81
N ALA A 349 -7.94 -16.15 6.63
CA ALA A 349 -9.05 -16.91 6.05
C ALA A 349 -9.45 -18.12 6.92
N ALA A 350 -8.47 -18.85 7.47
CA ALA A 350 -8.74 -19.95 8.39
C ALA A 350 -9.42 -19.46 9.67
N LYS A 351 -9.00 -18.31 10.22
CA LYS A 351 -9.63 -17.70 11.40
C LYS A 351 -11.04 -17.19 11.14
N VAL A 352 -11.30 -16.69 9.94
CA VAL A 352 -12.66 -16.33 9.50
C VAL A 352 -13.52 -17.57 9.39
N ASN A 353 -13.00 -18.66 8.83
CA ASN A 353 -13.72 -19.93 8.74
C ASN A 353 -13.99 -20.56 10.12
N GLU A 354 -13.04 -20.47 11.06
CA GLU A 354 -13.23 -20.87 12.46
C GLU A 354 -14.36 -20.07 13.12
N PHE A 355 -14.45 -18.77 12.81
CA PHE A 355 -15.45 -17.88 13.39
C PHE A 355 -16.84 -18.04 12.76
N LEU A 356 -16.94 -18.25 11.44
CA LEU A 356 -18.22 -18.35 10.73
C LEU A 356 -18.72 -19.79 10.57
N GLY A 357 -17.83 -20.78 10.61
CA GLY A 357 -18.08 -22.13 10.09
C GLY A 357 -19.07 -22.97 10.90
N GLU A 358 -19.27 -22.67 12.18
CA GLU A 358 -20.25 -23.38 13.02
C GLU A 358 -21.68 -22.83 12.87
N GLY A 359 -21.87 -21.71 12.15
CA GLY A 359 -23.18 -21.03 12.02
C GLY A 359 -23.68 -20.36 13.31
N GLU A 360 -23.07 -20.68 14.44
CA GLU A 360 -23.33 -20.09 15.76
C GLU A 360 -22.00 -19.63 16.39
N VAL A 361 -22.03 -18.50 17.11
CA VAL A 361 -20.85 -17.95 17.79
C VAL A 361 -21.08 -17.97 19.29
N LYS A 362 -20.16 -18.61 20.02
CA LYS A 362 -20.14 -18.54 21.49
C LYS A 362 -19.53 -17.22 21.94
N ILE A 363 -20.38 -16.34 22.45
CA ILE A 363 -19.94 -15.11 23.10
C ILE A 363 -19.63 -15.36 24.57
N LYS A 364 -18.64 -14.65 25.10
CA LYS A 364 -18.35 -14.70 26.53
C LYS A 364 -19.55 -14.19 27.36
N PRO A 365 -19.83 -14.74 28.55
CA PRO A 365 -20.99 -14.35 29.33
C PRO A 365 -20.80 -13.02 30.09
N GLU A 366 -19.58 -12.47 30.14
CA GLU A 366 -19.30 -11.19 30.82
C GLU A 366 -19.83 -10.00 30.01
N LYS A 367 -21.14 -9.94 29.83
CA LYS A 367 -21.86 -8.87 29.13
C LYS A 367 -22.67 -8.07 30.13
N VAL A 368 -22.81 -6.78 29.87
CA VAL A 368 -23.69 -5.92 30.66
C VAL A 368 -25.14 -6.30 30.37
N GLN A 369 -25.94 -6.45 31.42
CA GLN A 369 -27.39 -6.61 31.35
C GLN A 369 -28.04 -5.41 32.04
N VAL A 370 -29.21 -5.01 31.55
CA VAL A 370 -29.98 -3.89 32.11
C VAL A 370 -31.21 -4.46 32.80
N ASN A 371 -31.41 -4.09 34.07
CA ASN A 371 -32.68 -4.35 34.74
C ASN A 371 -33.73 -3.32 34.28
N LEU A 372 -34.67 -3.78 33.43
CA LEU A 372 -35.69 -2.92 32.84
C LEU A 372 -36.64 -2.28 33.87
N ASP A 373 -36.79 -2.88 35.05
CA ASP A 373 -37.65 -2.33 36.11
C ASP A 373 -37.01 -1.10 36.78
N LEU A 374 -35.68 -1.10 36.89
CA LEU A 374 -34.91 -0.02 37.52
C LEU A 374 -34.48 1.05 36.52
N CYS A 375 -34.35 0.70 35.24
CA CYS A 375 -33.86 1.62 34.21
C CYS A 375 -34.84 2.79 34.01
N ASN A 376 -34.39 4.03 34.21
CA ASN A 376 -35.21 5.23 33.98
C ASN A 376 -35.04 5.86 32.59
N GLY A 377 -34.23 5.25 31.72
CA GLY A 377 -34.02 5.73 30.34
C GLY A 377 -33.14 6.97 30.22
N CYS A 378 -32.30 7.30 31.21
CA CYS A 378 -31.50 8.54 31.20
C CYS A 378 -30.46 8.63 30.07
N GLY A 379 -30.05 7.52 29.46
CA GLY A 379 -29.18 7.48 28.28
C GLY A 379 -27.67 7.59 28.53
N ARG A 380 -27.21 7.84 29.77
CA ARG A 380 -25.76 7.97 30.05
C ARG A 380 -24.91 6.76 29.65
N CYS A 381 -25.47 5.57 29.84
CA CYS A 381 -24.81 4.32 29.43
C CYS A 381 -24.55 4.24 27.92
N VAL A 382 -25.37 4.91 27.09
CA VAL A 382 -25.19 4.99 25.64
C VAL A 382 -23.98 5.85 25.30
N GLU A 383 -23.83 7.00 25.96
CA GLU A 383 -22.74 7.97 25.68
C GLU A 383 -21.36 7.42 26.00
N VAL A 384 -21.24 6.65 27.09
CA VAL A 384 -19.95 6.11 27.55
C VAL A 384 -19.56 4.81 26.86
N CYS A 385 -20.46 4.17 26.09
CA CYS A 385 -20.18 2.87 25.49
C CYS A 385 -19.18 2.98 24.31
N PRO A 386 -17.93 2.51 24.43
CA PRO A 386 -16.90 2.72 23.40
C PRO A 386 -17.18 1.92 22.11
N VAL A 387 -18.03 0.90 22.22
CA VAL A 387 -18.39 -0.03 21.13
C VAL A 387 -19.82 0.15 20.65
N GLU A 388 -20.54 1.18 21.12
CA GLU A 388 -21.93 1.48 20.74
C GLU A 388 -22.87 0.28 20.88
N ALA A 389 -22.64 -0.55 21.90
CA ALA A 389 -23.43 -1.74 22.17
C ALA A 389 -24.77 -1.43 22.86
N ILE A 390 -25.00 -0.19 23.32
CA ILE A 390 -26.18 0.18 24.10
C ILE A 390 -27.00 1.19 23.31
N ARG A 391 -28.31 0.97 23.22
CA ARG A 391 -29.26 1.90 22.59
C ARG A 391 -30.50 2.07 23.46
N LEU A 392 -31.22 3.18 23.28
CA LEU A 392 -32.51 3.39 23.92
C LEU A 392 -33.63 2.87 23.01
N GLU A 393 -34.42 1.94 23.51
CA GLU A 393 -35.66 1.46 22.87
C GLU A 393 -36.81 1.59 23.86
N ASN A 394 -37.93 2.19 23.44
CA ASN A 394 -39.12 2.38 24.28
C ASN A 394 -38.83 3.04 25.65
N GLY A 395 -37.86 3.96 25.69
CA GLY A 395 -37.47 4.66 26.92
C GLY A 395 -36.63 3.83 27.90
N LYS A 396 -36.08 2.69 27.47
CA LYS A 396 -35.22 1.82 28.28
C LYS A 396 -33.91 1.52 27.54
N ALA A 397 -32.84 1.29 28.28
CA ALA A 397 -31.56 0.89 27.69
C ALA A 397 -31.60 -0.60 27.31
N VAL A 398 -31.21 -0.90 26.07
CA VAL A 398 -31.09 -2.25 25.52
C VAL A 398 -29.65 -2.47 25.08
N VAL A 399 -29.06 -3.58 25.50
CA VAL A 399 -27.68 -3.95 25.20
C VAL A 399 -27.66 -4.99 24.08
N ASP A 400 -26.96 -4.70 23.00
CA ASP A 400 -26.52 -5.69 22.02
C ASP A 400 -25.39 -6.53 22.65
N VAL A 401 -25.74 -7.72 23.08
CA VAL A 401 -24.84 -8.68 23.73
C VAL A 401 -23.69 -9.13 22.81
N TYR A 402 -23.85 -9.04 21.49
CA TYR A 402 -22.83 -9.38 20.51
C TYR A 402 -21.82 -8.23 20.33
N ALA A 403 -22.30 -6.98 20.35
CA ALA A 403 -21.44 -5.80 20.29
C ALA A 403 -20.72 -5.53 21.62
N CYS A 404 -21.36 -5.84 22.75
CA CYS A 404 -20.81 -5.57 24.08
C CYS A 404 -19.51 -6.35 24.30
N ASN A 405 -18.40 -5.67 24.56
CA ASN A 405 -17.10 -6.32 24.82
C ASN A 405 -16.85 -6.62 26.30
N GLY A 406 -17.82 -6.36 27.19
CA GLY A 406 -17.70 -6.63 28.61
C GLY A 406 -16.78 -5.67 29.39
N CYS A 407 -16.42 -4.51 28.84
CA CYS A 407 -15.51 -3.57 29.51
C CYS A 407 -16.06 -2.95 30.81
N GLY A 408 -17.38 -2.99 31.02
CA GLY A 408 -18.02 -2.47 32.22
C GLY A 408 -18.05 -0.94 32.35
N ALA A 409 -17.60 -0.18 31.35
CA ALA A 409 -17.50 1.27 31.40
C ALA A 409 -18.83 2.00 31.71
N CYS A 410 -19.97 1.41 31.32
CA CYS A 410 -21.29 1.97 31.57
C CYS A 410 -21.87 1.69 32.96
N ILE A 411 -21.31 0.73 33.69
CA ILE A 411 -21.81 0.33 35.02
C ILE A 411 -21.68 1.47 36.05
N PRO A 412 -20.51 2.12 36.21
CA PRO A 412 -20.38 3.22 37.19
C PRO A 412 -21.19 4.47 36.82
N GLU A 413 -21.58 4.63 35.56
CA GLU A 413 -22.37 5.77 35.06
C GLU A 413 -23.89 5.62 35.27
N CYS A 414 -24.36 4.43 35.67
CA CYS A 414 -25.78 4.14 35.87
C CYS A 414 -26.23 4.57 37.28
N GLU A 415 -26.83 5.75 37.40
CA GLU A 415 -27.29 6.31 38.69
C GLU A 415 -28.33 5.44 39.41
N THR A 416 -29.11 4.66 38.66
CA THR A 416 -30.15 3.77 39.21
C THR A 416 -29.62 2.37 39.58
N GLY A 417 -28.38 2.03 39.21
CA GLY A 417 -27.84 0.68 39.34
C GLY A 417 -28.60 -0.38 38.54
N ALA A 418 -29.22 0.03 37.43
CA ALA A 418 -30.11 -0.76 36.59
C ALA A 418 -29.37 -1.49 35.46
#